data_AF-A0A932UN49-F1
#
_entry.id   AF-A0A932UN49-F1
#
_cell.length_a   1.000
_cell.length_b   1.000
_cell.length_c   1.000
_cell.angle_alpha   90.00
_cell.angle_beta   90.00
_cell.angle_gamma   90.00
#
_symmetry.space_group_name_H-M   'P 1'
#
loop_
_entity.id
_entity.type
_entity.pdbx_description
1 polymer ?
#
loop_
_entity_poly.entity_id
_entity_poly.type
_entity_poly.pdbx_seq_one_letter_code
_entity_poly.pdbx_strand_id
1 'polypeptide(L)'
;MKSWRSQEEAAEVGTSGQPVDHKTNLDDILKESGVGKGNFYYHFESKEALGYAILDRYIQRFSEHVIAKAFRPDRDPIERIFTLLDLFLEAQRARNCMGGCPAGNLAAEMSDIHEGFRQRLGEDDDA
;
A
#
# COMPACT_ATOMS: atom_id res chain seq x y z
N MET A 1 3.09 -13.12 24.55
CA MET A 1 3.81 -12.20 23.66
C MET A 1 3.79 -12.79 22.25
N LYS A 2 2.78 -12.46 21.45
CA LYS A 2 2.78 -12.83 20.03
C LYS A 2 3.69 -11.85 19.32
N SER A 3 4.84 -12.37 18.91
CA SER A 3 5.85 -11.68 18.12
C SER A 3 5.19 -11.05 16.89
N TRP A 4 5.43 -9.76 16.67
CA TRP A 4 5.15 -8.99 15.45
C TRP A 4 5.96 -9.53 14.23
N ARG A 5 6.11 -10.86 14.12
CA ARG A 5 7.06 -11.54 13.21
C ARG A 5 6.54 -11.78 11.80
N SER A 6 5.33 -11.34 11.49
CA SER A 6 4.89 -11.18 10.11
C SER A 6 4.64 -9.70 9.88
N GLN A 7 5.67 -9.00 9.42
CA GLN A 7 5.55 -7.66 8.80
C GLN A 7 4.64 -7.66 7.55
N GLU A 8 4.01 -8.80 7.24
CA GLU A 8 3.20 -9.07 6.06
C GLU A 8 1.69 -8.99 6.38
N GLU A 9 1.25 -9.40 7.58
CA GLU A 9 -0.19 -9.47 7.91
C GLU A 9 -0.79 -8.11 8.26
N ALA A 10 -0.05 -7.19 8.89
CA ALA A 10 -0.62 -5.90 9.29
C ALA A 10 -1.02 -4.99 8.11
N ALA A 11 -0.40 -5.17 6.93
CA ALA A 11 -0.81 -4.50 5.69
C ALA A 11 -2.07 -5.14 5.06
N GLU A 12 -2.40 -6.37 5.45
CA GLU A 12 -3.61 -7.11 5.03
C GLU A 12 -4.77 -6.98 6.03
N VAL A 13 -4.49 -6.53 7.25
CA VAL A 13 -5.49 -6.28 8.32
C VAL A 13 -6.46 -5.12 7.98
N GLY A 14 -6.27 -4.44 6.85
CA GLY A 14 -7.35 -3.76 6.14
C GLY A 14 -8.33 -4.78 5.54
N THR A 15 -9.12 -5.43 6.39
CA THR A 15 -10.16 -6.39 5.98
C THR A 15 -11.03 -5.73 4.90
N SER A 16 -10.98 -6.26 3.66
CA SER A 16 -11.66 -5.82 2.41
C SER A 16 -10.81 -5.07 1.36
N GLY A 17 -9.49 -4.95 1.52
CA GLY A 17 -8.64 -4.38 0.45
C GLY A 17 -8.88 -2.88 0.22
N GLN A 18 -9.30 -2.17 1.28
CA GLN A 18 -9.45 -0.72 1.32
C GLN A 18 -8.19 -0.09 1.94
N PRO A 19 -7.66 1.02 1.38
CA PRO A 19 -6.58 1.78 2.01
C PRO A 19 -6.98 2.32 3.38
N VAL A 20 -6.00 2.53 4.27
CA VAL A 20 -6.21 3.25 5.53
C VAL A 20 -6.40 4.73 5.19
N ASP A 21 -7.63 5.22 5.30
CA ASP A 21 -8.04 6.58 5.00
C ASP A 21 -8.46 7.36 6.27
N HIS A 22 -8.89 8.60 6.11
CA HIS A 22 -9.39 9.42 7.23
C HIS A 22 -10.67 8.86 7.88
N LYS A 23 -11.45 8.03 7.16
CA LYS A 23 -12.70 7.42 7.63
C LYS A 23 -12.47 6.13 8.40
N THR A 24 -11.32 5.50 8.23
CA THR A 24 -10.92 4.31 8.99
C THR A 24 -10.68 4.70 10.45
N ASN A 25 -11.50 4.17 11.36
CA ASN A 25 -11.38 4.45 12.79
C ASN A 25 -10.18 3.67 13.37
N LEU A 26 -9.43 4.31 14.28
CA LEU A 26 -8.34 3.66 15.01
C LEU A 26 -8.83 2.43 15.76
N ASP A 27 -10.02 2.49 16.35
CA ASP A 27 -10.57 1.37 17.11
C ASP A 27 -10.83 0.14 16.23
N ASP A 28 -11.20 0.33 14.97
CA ASP A 28 -11.36 -0.75 14.00
C ASP A 28 -10.00 -1.38 13.66
N ILE A 29 -8.98 -0.55 13.43
CA ILE A 29 -7.60 -1.01 13.18
C ILE A 29 -7.08 -1.83 14.37
N LEU A 30 -7.28 -1.34 15.60
CA LEU A 30 -6.84 -2.03 16.82
C LEU A 30 -7.58 -3.36 17.01
N LYS A 31 -8.88 -3.38 16.73
CA LYS A 31 -9.72 -4.57 16.84
C LYS A 31 -9.28 -5.65 15.84
N GLU A 32 -9.13 -5.30 14.57
CA GLU A 32 -8.77 -6.26 13.53
C GLU A 32 -7.30 -6.72 13.66
N SER A 33 -6.39 -5.84 14.09
CA SER A 33 -4.98 -6.20 14.33
C SER A 33 -4.75 -6.99 15.62
N GLY A 34 -5.71 -6.96 16.55
CA GLY A 34 -5.54 -7.50 17.91
C GLY A 34 -4.49 -6.76 18.74
N VAL A 35 -4.07 -5.57 18.31
CA VAL A 35 -3.05 -4.76 18.99
C VAL A 35 -3.70 -3.81 19.98
N GLY A 36 -3.12 -3.69 21.17
CA GLY A 36 -3.57 -2.71 22.16
C GLY A 36 -3.17 -1.28 21.78
N LYS A 37 -4.00 -0.29 22.13
CA LYS A 37 -3.78 1.13 21.85
C LYS A 37 -2.39 1.64 22.27
N GLY A 38 -1.88 1.20 23.42
CA GLY A 38 -0.53 1.56 23.88
C GLY A 38 0.60 1.04 22.99
N ASN A 39 0.43 -0.14 22.38
CA ASN A 39 1.41 -0.70 21.45
C ASN A 39 1.33 -0.02 20.07
N PHE A 40 0.14 0.42 19.66
CA PHE A 40 0.00 1.25 18.45
C PHE A 40 0.82 2.53 18.58
N TYR A 41 0.61 3.30 19.66
CA TYR A 41 1.32 4.58 19.87
C TYR A 41 2.82 4.41 20.18
N TYR A 42 3.26 3.21 20.53
CA TYR A 42 4.69 2.89 20.61
C TYR A 42 5.33 2.83 19.21
N HIS A 43 4.60 2.38 18.18
CA HIS A 43 5.11 2.24 16.82
C HIS A 43 4.79 3.43 15.91
N PHE A 44 3.63 4.08 16.11
CA PHE A 44 3.16 5.17 15.26
C PHE A 44 2.64 6.33 16.11
N GLU A 45 3.16 7.53 15.85
CA GLU A 45 2.76 8.74 16.58
C GLU A 45 1.31 9.14 16.26
N SER A 46 0.79 8.78 15.09
CA SER A 46 -0.58 9.05 14.68
C SER A 46 -1.09 8.06 13.62
N LYS A 47 -2.38 8.17 13.25
CA LYS A 47 -2.97 7.41 12.14
C LYS A 47 -2.35 7.80 10.79
N GLU A 48 -2.03 9.07 10.63
CA GLU A 48 -1.35 9.61 9.46
C GLU A 48 0.04 8.98 9.32
N ALA A 49 0.79 8.87 10.43
CA ALA A 49 2.09 8.20 10.43
C ALA A 49 1.98 6.71 10.03
N LEU A 50 0.93 6.02 10.47
CA LEU A 50 0.63 4.67 9.97
C LEU A 50 0.32 4.68 8.45
N GLY A 51 -0.51 5.60 7.99
CA GLY A 51 -0.87 5.71 6.58
C GLY A 51 0.33 5.98 5.67
N TYR A 52 1.28 6.82 6.09
CA TYR A 52 2.55 7.01 5.39
C TYR A 52 3.37 5.72 5.32
N ALA A 53 3.52 5.01 6.45
CA ALA A 53 4.28 3.77 6.47
C ALA A 53 3.66 2.69 5.56
N ILE A 54 2.32 2.63 5.46
CA ILE A 54 1.62 1.73 4.54
C ILE A 54 1.91 2.12 3.08
N LEU A 55 1.87 3.42 2.76
CA LEU A 55 2.13 3.92 1.42
C LEU A 55 3.59 3.65 1.00
N ASP A 56 4.55 4.00 1.84
CA ASP A 56 5.98 3.77 1.59
C ASP A 56 6.24 2.27 1.35
N ARG A 57 5.61 1.40 2.15
CA ARG A 57 5.68 -0.06 1.98
C ARG A 57 5.05 -0.53 0.68
N TYR A 58 3.92 0.07 0.28
CA TYR A 58 3.26 -0.25 -0.99
C TYR A 58 4.16 0.10 -2.18
N ILE A 59 4.72 1.31 -2.21
CA ILE A 59 5.63 1.79 -3.26
C ILE A 59 6.85 0.87 -3.34
N GLN A 60 7.48 0.57 -2.20
CA GLN A 60 8.62 -0.35 -2.16
C GLN A 60 8.28 -1.72 -2.76
N ARG A 61 7.15 -2.34 -2.37
CA ARG A 61 6.77 -3.65 -2.90
C ARG A 61 6.46 -3.59 -4.39
N PHE A 62 5.82 -2.52 -4.85
CA PHE A 62 5.53 -2.31 -6.26
C PHE A 62 6.82 -2.22 -7.07
N SER A 63 7.80 -1.44 -6.62
CA SER A 63 9.11 -1.33 -7.26
C SER A 63 9.85 -2.67 -7.30
N GLU A 64 9.90 -3.39 -6.18
CA GLU A 64 10.63 -4.67 -6.06
C GLU A 64 9.97 -5.81 -6.84
N HIS A 65 8.64 -5.88 -6.91
CA HIS A 65 7.92 -7.05 -7.41
C HIS A 65 7.27 -6.84 -8.77
N VAL A 66 6.98 -5.59 -9.15
CA VAL A 66 6.33 -5.25 -10.42
C VAL A 66 7.33 -4.60 -11.35
N ILE A 67 7.90 -3.44 -10.98
CA ILE A 67 8.80 -2.69 -11.85
C ILE A 67 10.07 -3.49 -12.16
N ALA A 68 10.74 -4.04 -11.15
CA ALA A 68 11.95 -4.84 -11.35
C ALA A 68 11.74 -6.07 -12.24
N LYS A 69 10.53 -6.65 -12.25
CA LYS A 69 10.20 -7.80 -13.13
C LYS A 69 9.84 -7.36 -14.54
N ALA A 70 9.03 -6.30 -14.67
CA ALA A 70 8.56 -5.81 -15.95
C ALA A 70 9.67 -5.16 -16.77
N PHE A 71 10.54 -4.37 -16.14
CA PHE A 71 11.53 -3.51 -16.82
C PHE A 71 12.95 -4.07 -16.79
N ARG A 72 13.11 -5.40 -16.83
CA ARG A 72 14.45 -5.98 -16.96
C ARG A 72 15.13 -5.50 -18.25
N PRO A 73 16.42 -5.11 -18.19
CA PRO A 73 17.10 -4.45 -19.30
C PRO A 73 17.34 -5.39 -20.51
N ASP A 74 17.23 -6.70 -20.32
CA ASP A 74 17.41 -7.73 -21.34
C ASP A 74 16.15 -8.02 -22.16
N ARG A 75 15.01 -7.37 -21.88
CA ARG A 75 13.75 -7.56 -22.61
C ARG A 75 13.50 -6.49 -23.67
N ASP A 76 12.75 -6.87 -24.72
CA ASP A 76 12.24 -5.93 -25.70
C ASP A 76 11.33 -4.87 -25.04
N PRO A 77 11.40 -3.58 -25.41
CA PRO A 77 10.60 -2.52 -24.79
C PRO A 77 9.09 -2.77 -24.81
N ILE A 78 8.55 -3.35 -25.87
CA ILE A 78 7.11 -3.66 -25.96
C ILE A 78 6.76 -4.83 -25.04
N GLU A 79 7.62 -5.85 -24.95
CA GLU A 79 7.43 -6.96 -24.01
C GLU A 79 7.45 -6.49 -22.55
N ARG A 80 8.22 -5.45 -22.21
CA ARG A 80 8.21 -4.85 -20.86
C ARG A 80 6.84 -4.30 -20.50
N ILE A 81 6.19 -3.59 -21.43
CA ILE A 81 4.84 -3.02 -21.25
C ILE A 81 3.82 -4.15 -21.06
N PHE A 82 3.84 -5.17 -21.91
CA PHE A 82 2.91 -6.29 -21.76
C PHE A 82 3.13 -7.06 -20.46
N THR A 83 4.39 -7.28 -20.05
CA THR A 83 4.71 -7.88 -18.75
C THR A 83 4.13 -7.07 -17.60
N LEU A 84 4.23 -5.74 -17.65
CA LEU A 84 3.65 -4.87 -16.63
C LEU A 84 2.13 -5.06 -16.54
N LEU A 85 1.45 -5.04 -17.69
CA LEU A 85 -0.01 -5.22 -17.76
C LEU A 85 -0.44 -6.60 -17.24
N ASP A 86 0.28 -7.67 -17.58
CA ASP A 86 -0.02 -9.02 -17.11
C ASP A 86 0.12 -9.12 -15.58
N LEU A 87 1.18 -8.54 -15.00
CA LEU A 87 1.35 -8.51 -13.54
C LEU A 87 0.22 -7.74 -12.83
N PHE A 88 -0.25 -6.64 -13.42
CA PHE A 88 -1.42 -5.93 -12.90
C PHE A 88 -2.69 -6.77 -13.00
N LEU A 89 -2.93 -7.43 -14.13
CA LEU A 89 -4.11 -8.28 -14.33
C LEU A 89 -4.11 -9.48 -13.38
N GLU A 90 -2.96 -10.11 -13.16
CA GLU A 90 -2.79 -11.20 -12.19
C GLU A 90 -3.12 -10.73 -10.77
N ALA A 91 -2.55 -9.59 -10.35
CA ALA A 91 -2.81 -9.03 -9.03
C ALA A 91 -4.30 -8.68 -8.83
N GLN A 92 -4.96 -8.11 -9.84
CA GLN A 92 -6.40 -7.83 -9.77
C GLN A 92 -7.24 -9.10 -9.74
N ARG A 93 -6.93 -10.09 -10.58
CA ARG A 93 -7.63 -11.40 -10.59
C ARG A 93 -7.51 -12.14 -9.27
N ALA A 94 -6.33 -12.11 -8.63
CA ALA A 94 -6.11 -12.70 -7.32
C ALA A 94 -7.04 -12.10 -6.24
N ARG A 95 -7.46 -10.84 -6.42
CA ARG A 95 -8.42 -10.13 -5.56
C ARG A 95 -9.86 -10.21 -6.06
N ASN A 96 -10.18 -11.11 -7.00
CA ASN A 96 -11.46 -11.19 -7.69
C ASN A 96 -11.91 -9.85 -8.31
N CYS A 97 -10.94 -9.02 -8.73
CA CYS A 97 -11.15 -7.67 -9.26
C CYS A 97 -11.88 -6.73 -8.29
N MET A 98 -11.75 -6.96 -6.96
CA MET A 98 -12.36 -6.15 -5.92
C MET A 98 -11.35 -5.21 -5.23
N GLY A 99 -11.79 -3.98 -4.95
CA GLY A 99 -11.03 -2.99 -4.16
C GLY A 99 -10.02 -2.13 -4.96
N GLY A 100 -9.94 -2.28 -6.28
CA GLY A 100 -9.20 -1.36 -7.16
C GLY A 100 -7.69 -1.24 -6.89
N CYS A 101 -7.10 -0.12 -7.31
CA CYS A 101 -5.70 0.21 -7.04
C CYS A 101 -5.58 0.90 -5.66
N PRO A 102 -4.84 0.33 -4.69
CA PRO A 102 -4.69 0.95 -3.38
C PRO A 102 -4.12 2.38 -3.42
N ALA A 103 -3.05 2.60 -4.20
CA ALA A 103 -2.47 3.93 -4.37
C ALA A 103 -3.42 4.90 -5.10
N GLY A 104 -4.13 4.43 -6.13
CA GLY A 104 -5.09 5.25 -6.86
C GLY A 104 -6.27 5.69 -6.00
N ASN A 105 -6.82 4.79 -5.19
CA ASN A 105 -7.90 5.12 -4.25
C ASN A 105 -7.42 6.12 -3.19
N LEU A 106 -6.25 5.87 -2.60
CA LEU A 106 -5.67 6.76 -1.60
C LEU A 106 -5.38 8.16 -2.19
N ALA A 107 -4.84 8.21 -3.42
CA ALA A 107 -4.62 9.46 -4.12
C ALA A 107 -5.94 10.22 -4.32
N ALA A 108 -7.00 9.55 -4.79
CA ALA A 108 -8.29 10.17 -4.99
C ALA A 108 -8.93 10.71 -3.69
N GLU A 109 -8.64 10.09 -2.55
CA GLU A 109 -9.19 10.49 -1.24
C GLU A 109 -8.36 11.58 -0.55
N MET A 110 -7.04 11.58 -0.73
CA MET A 110 -6.11 12.39 0.07
C MET A 110 -5.45 13.53 -0.72
N SER A 111 -5.44 13.49 -2.06
CA SER A 111 -4.76 14.47 -2.90
C SER A 111 -5.24 15.90 -2.61
N ASP A 112 -6.53 16.12 -2.42
CA ASP A 112 -7.10 17.47 -2.24
C ASP A 112 -6.97 18.01 -0.81
N ILE A 113 -6.73 17.14 0.17
CA ILE A 113 -6.87 17.50 1.60
C ILE A 113 -5.60 17.30 2.43
N HIS A 114 -4.58 16.60 1.92
CA HIS A 114 -3.40 16.26 2.70
C HIS A 114 -2.09 16.31 1.89
N GLU A 115 -1.29 17.37 2.11
CA GLU A 115 -0.03 17.60 1.38
C GLU A 115 1.00 16.47 1.56
N GLY A 116 1.16 15.93 2.79
CA GLY A 116 2.11 14.86 3.05
C GLY A 116 1.83 13.53 2.32
N PHE A 117 0.56 13.23 2.00
CA PHE A 117 0.19 12.09 1.15
C PHE A 117 0.42 12.44 -0.32
N ARG A 118 0.10 13.67 -0.74
CA ARG A 118 0.31 14.14 -2.10
C ARG A 118 1.78 14.07 -2.52
N GLN A 119 2.70 14.51 -1.66
CA GLN A 119 4.14 14.45 -1.93
C GLN A 119 4.62 13.01 -2.16
N ARG A 120 4.30 12.09 -1.24
CA ARG A 120 4.70 10.67 -1.37
C ARG A 120 4.12 9.96 -2.58
N LEU A 121 2.94 10.37 -3.05
CA LEU A 121 2.33 9.83 -4.27
C LEU A 121 2.97 10.40 -5.56
N GLY A 122 3.63 11.56 -5.49
CA GLY A 122 4.27 12.23 -6.62
C GLY A 122 5.79 12.07 -6.68
N GLU A 123 6.44 11.52 -5.65
CA GLU A 123 7.90 11.36 -5.58
C GLU A 123 8.49 10.40 -6.64
N ASP A 124 7.66 9.60 -7.32
CA ASP A 124 8.11 8.67 -8.37
C ASP A 124 8.38 9.34 -9.75
N ASP A 125 8.06 10.63 -9.93
CA ASP A 125 8.18 11.31 -11.23
C ASP A 125 9.59 11.89 -11.54
N ASP A 126 10.54 11.86 -10.59
CA ASP A 126 11.87 12.51 -10.72
C ASP A 126 13.08 11.54 -10.78
N ALA A 127 12.88 10.24 -11.09
CA ALA A 127 13.96 9.23 -11.18
C ALA A 127 14.24 8.71 -12.61
#